data_AF-A0A528VJF4-F1
#
_entry.id   AF-A0A528VJF4-F1
#
_cell.length_a   1.000
_cell.length_b   1.000
_cell.length_c   1.000
_cell.angle_alpha   90.00
_cell.angle_beta   90.00
_cell.angle_gamma   90.00
#
_symmetry.space_group_name_H-M   'P 1'
#
loop_
_entity.id
_entity.type
_entity.pdbx_description
1 polymer ?
#
loop_
_entity_poly.entity_id
_entity_poly.type
_entity_poly.pdbx_seq_one_letter_code
_entity_poly.pdbx_strand_id
1 'polypeptide(L)'
;MKLTDLDPRWLIDDGRKVGFIFKSPTNSEWWQTCFFEAGRKVLICHDPECYRKDEWCCPHSQTGLARAAGVDPGKVQGCERNCAWAVHGPLDFSVLTITPSIDGSKGGLWHGFITNGQIVGGIP
;
A
#
# COMPACT_ATOMS: atom_id res chain seq x y z
N MET A 1 5.98 12.17 13.07
CA MET A 1 4.76 11.34 13.08
C MET A 1 5.21 9.90 12.88
N LYS A 2 4.68 8.94 13.66
CA LYS A 2 5.06 7.53 13.52
C LYS A 2 4.13 6.84 12.52
N LEU A 3 4.62 5.81 11.83
CA LEU A 3 3.82 4.95 10.96
C LEU A 3 2.68 4.28 11.74
N THR A 4 2.94 3.90 13.01
CA THR A 4 1.93 3.33 13.90
C THR A 4 0.77 4.26 14.23
N ASP A 5 0.97 5.58 14.08
CA ASP A 5 -0.10 6.57 14.30
C ASP A 5 -1.09 6.61 13.12
N LEU A 6 -0.76 5.94 12.00
CA LEU A 6 -1.50 5.99 10.74
C LEU A 6 -2.27 4.71 10.43
N ASP A 7 -2.62 3.93 11.46
CA ASP A 7 -3.38 2.66 11.33
C ASP A 7 -2.78 1.74 10.25
N PRO A 8 -1.49 1.37 10.36
CA PRO A 8 -0.85 0.54 9.35
C PRO A 8 -1.35 -0.91 9.44
N ARG A 9 -1.65 -1.51 8.30
CA ARG A 9 -2.16 -2.87 8.18
C ARG A 9 -1.35 -3.66 7.18
N TRP A 10 -1.06 -4.92 7.51
CA TRP A 10 -0.36 -5.81 6.60
C TRP A 10 -1.27 -6.22 5.45
N LEU A 11 -0.73 -6.19 4.24
CA LEU A 11 -1.33 -6.81 3.07
C LEU A 11 -0.79 -8.24 3.00
N ILE A 12 -1.68 -9.21 3.15
CA ILE A 12 -1.35 -10.62 3.25
C ILE A 12 -1.88 -11.34 2.01
N ASP A 13 -0.99 -12.02 1.30
CA ASP A 13 -1.31 -12.80 0.11
C ASP A 13 -0.69 -14.19 0.26
N ASP A 14 -1.49 -15.24 0.11
CA ASP A 14 -1.11 -16.65 0.35
C ASP A 14 -0.30 -16.85 1.65
N GLY A 15 -0.73 -16.19 2.73
CA GLY A 15 -0.09 -16.27 4.05
C GLY A 15 1.20 -15.46 4.19
N ARG A 16 1.63 -14.73 3.17
CA ARG A 16 2.85 -13.90 3.18
C ARG A 16 2.52 -12.42 3.28
N LYS A 17 3.31 -11.67 4.06
CA LYS A 17 3.29 -10.20 4.03
C LYS A 17 3.91 -9.72 2.72
N VAL A 18 3.09 -9.19 1.83
CA VAL A 18 3.52 -8.71 0.50
C VAL A 18 3.61 -7.19 0.41
N GLY A 19 3.14 -6.52 1.45
CA GLY A 19 3.15 -5.08 1.58
C GLY A 19 2.38 -4.64 2.81
N PHE A 20 2.11 -3.34 2.87
CA PHE A 20 1.24 -2.77 3.89
C PHE A 20 0.46 -1.58 3.32
N ILE A 21 -0.59 -1.20 4.04
CA ILE A 21 -1.44 -0.06 3.74
C ILE A 21 -1.57 0.79 5.01
N PHE A 22 -1.62 2.11 4.88
CA PHE A 22 -1.70 3.04 6.01
C PHE A 22 -2.45 4.31 5.59
N LYS A 23 -3.00 5.05 6.56
CA LYS A 23 -3.64 6.34 6.29
C LYS A 23 -2.63 7.36 5.81
N SER A 24 -3.00 8.13 4.78
CA SER A 24 -2.15 9.19 4.24
C SER A 24 -1.86 10.23 5.33
N PRO A 25 -0.58 10.58 5.57
CA PRO A 25 -0.17 11.62 6.51
C PRO A 25 -0.80 13.00 6.25
N THR A 26 -1.15 13.31 5.00
CA THR A 26 -1.74 14.61 4.61
C THR A 26 -3.26 14.57 4.47
N ASN A 27 -3.87 13.39 4.42
CA ASN A 27 -5.32 13.25 4.30
C ASN A 27 -5.80 11.91 4.87
N SER A 28 -6.38 11.94 6.07
CA SER A 28 -6.82 10.73 6.78
C SER A 28 -8.00 9.98 6.14
N GLU A 29 -8.66 10.56 5.12
CA GLU A 29 -9.67 9.84 4.34
C GLU A 29 -9.06 8.85 3.34
N TRP A 30 -7.81 9.10 2.93
CA TRP A 30 -7.13 8.32 1.91
C TRP A 30 -6.10 7.39 2.52
N TRP A 31 -5.86 6.27 1.84
CA TRP A 31 -4.91 5.25 2.22
C TRP A 31 -3.82 5.13 1.17
N GLN A 32 -2.60 4.81 1.59
CA GLN A 32 -1.47 4.59 0.71
C GLN A 32 -0.97 3.17 0.87
N THR A 33 -0.62 2.57 -0.26
CA THR A 33 -0.06 1.21 -0.30
C THR A 33 1.44 1.25 -0.52
N CYS A 34 2.13 0.25 0.03
CA CYS A 34 3.53 -0.01 -0.20
C CYS A 34 3.71 -1.51 -0.39
N PHE A 35 4.12 -1.93 -1.58
CA PHE A 35 4.34 -3.34 -1.93
C PHE A 35 5.82 -3.69 -2.00
N PHE A 36 6.20 -4.87 -1.53
CA PHE A 36 7.60 -5.31 -1.52
C PHE A 36 8.02 -5.96 -2.84
N GLU A 37 7.04 -6.28 -3.68
CA GLU A 37 7.20 -6.92 -4.97
C GLU A 37 6.37 -6.17 -6.01
N ALA A 38 6.92 -6.03 -7.21
CA ALA A 38 6.20 -5.44 -8.34
C ALA A 38 5.11 -6.40 -8.86
N GLY A 39 4.27 -5.90 -9.76
CA GLY A 39 3.25 -6.69 -10.45
C GLY A 39 1.90 -6.75 -9.74
N ARG A 40 1.75 -6.04 -8.61
CA ARG A 40 0.54 -6.10 -7.76
C ARG A 40 -0.67 -5.38 -8.34
N LYS A 41 -0.46 -4.44 -9.27
CA LYS A 41 -1.54 -3.85 -10.07
C LYS A 41 -2.06 -4.89 -11.08
N VAL A 42 -3.20 -5.47 -10.79
CA VAL A 42 -3.84 -6.48 -11.65
C VAL A 42 -4.79 -5.76 -12.59
N LEU A 43 -4.35 -5.54 -13.84
CA LEU A 43 -5.20 -4.92 -14.87
C LEU A 43 -6.29 -5.87 -15.38
N ILE A 44 -6.03 -7.18 -15.33
CA ILE A 44 -6.96 -8.24 -15.73
C ILE A 44 -6.78 -9.39 -14.74
N CYS A 45 -7.84 -9.74 -14.02
CA CYS A 45 -7.83 -10.92 -13.16
C CYS A 45 -7.97 -12.19 -14.01
N HIS A 46 -7.04 -13.13 -13.88
CA HIS A 46 -7.13 -14.44 -14.53
C HIS A 46 -7.84 -15.51 -13.67
N ASP A 47 -8.31 -15.12 -12.48
CA ASP A 47 -9.14 -15.97 -11.65
C ASP A 47 -10.50 -16.17 -12.35
N PRO A 48 -10.90 -17.42 -12.66
CA PRO A 48 -12.18 -17.72 -13.29
C PRO A 48 -13.40 -17.29 -12.45
N GLU A 49 -13.25 -17.12 -11.13
CA GLU A 49 -14.30 -16.59 -10.25
C GLU A 49 -14.42 -15.06 -10.36
N CYS A 50 -13.36 -14.38 -10.83
CA CYS A 50 -13.29 -12.91 -11.00
C CYS A 50 -13.54 -12.46 -12.46
N TYR A 51 -14.23 -13.30 -13.24
CA TYR A 51 -14.22 -13.31 -14.71
C TYR A 51 -14.56 -11.99 -15.45
N ARG A 52 -15.10 -10.94 -14.81
CA ARG A 52 -15.58 -9.75 -15.57
C ARG A 52 -15.50 -8.36 -14.97
N LYS A 53 -14.97 -8.09 -13.79
CA LYS A 53 -14.99 -6.71 -13.27
C LYS A 53 -13.69 -6.38 -12.57
N ASP A 54 -12.87 -5.63 -13.34
CA ASP A 54 -11.79 -4.73 -12.90
C ASP A 54 -10.86 -5.24 -11.78
N GLU A 55 -9.92 -4.40 -11.34
CA GLU A 55 -8.94 -4.78 -10.32
C GLU A 55 -9.63 -5.21 -9.00
N TRP A 56 -10.83 -4.69 -8.73
CA TRP A 56 -11.55 -4.74 -7.46
C TRP A 56 -12.01 -6.13 -7.02
N CYS A 57 -12.27 -7.02 -7.97
CA CYS A 57 -12.74 -8.37 -7.65
C CYS A 57 -11.59 -9.33 -7.33
N CYS A 58 -10.37 -9.06 -7.77
CA CYS A 58 -9.25 -9.97 -7.61
C CYS A 58 -8.68 -9.92 -6.18
N PRO A 59 -8.71 -11.00 -5.39
CA PRO A 59 -8.21 -11.00 -4.01
C PRO A 59 -6.70 -10.72 -3.93
N HIS A 60 -5.94 -11.06 -4.97
CA HIS A 60 -4.48 -10.88 -5.06
C HIS A 60 -4.06 -9.50 -5.58
N SER A 61 -5.01 -8.66 -6.00
CA SER A 61 -4.75 -7.30 -6.48
C SER A 61 -4.54 -6.29 -5.35
N GLN A 62 -4.10 -5.08 -5.66
CA GLN A 62 -3.95 -4.03 -4.65
C GLN A 62 -5.26 -3.71 -3.93
N THR A 63 -6.37 -3.62 -4.68
CA THR A 63 -7.69 -3.30 -4.13
C THR A 63 -8.30 -4.49 -3.38
N GLY A 64 -8.09 -5.72 -3.87
CA GLY A 64 -8.48 -6.94 -3.15
C GLY A 64 -7.77 -7.10 -1.82
N LEU A 65 -6.45 -6.89 -1.82
CA LEU A 65 -5.64 -6.93 -0.60
C LEU A 65 -6.01 -5.80 0.37
N ALA A 66 -6.28 -4.58 -0.13
CA ALA A 66 -6.78 -3.49 0.69
C ALA A 66 -8.13 -3.84 1.33
N ARG A 67 -9.04 -4.44 0.57
CA ARG A 67 -10.34 -4.92 1.08
C ARG A 67 -10.18 -5.98 2.16
N ALA A 68 -9.30 -6.95 1.93
CA ALA A 68 -8.97 -7.99 2.91
C ALA A 68 -8.36 -7.40 4.20
N ALA A 69 -7.60 -6.30 4.09
CA ALA A 69 -7.11 -5.51 5.22
C ALA A 69 -8.18 -4.61 5.86
N GLY A 70 -9.45 -4.68 5.42
CA GLY A 70 -10.56 -3.90 5.97
C GLY A 70 -10.53 -2.42 5.56
N VAL A 71 -9.98 -2.11 4.39
CA VAL A 71 -9.93 -0.76 3.80
C VAL A 71 -10.88 -0.69 2.61
N ASP A 72 -11.66 0.40 2.51
CA ASP A 72 -12.47 0.68 1.32
C ASP A 72 -11.54 0.95 0.14
N PRO A 73 -11.53 0.10 -0.91
CA PRO A 73 -10.62 0.32 -2.02
C PRO A 73 -10.95 1.60 -2.81
N GLY A 74 -12.14 2.20 -2.61
CA GLY A 74 -12.58 3.52 -3.10
C GLY A 74 -11.71 4.68 -2.61
N LYS A 75 -10.99 4.46 -1.51
CA LYS A 75 -10.17 5.45 -0.81
C LYS A 75 -8.70 5.07 -0.81
N VAL A 76 -8.27 4.20 -1.72
CA VAL A 76 -6.90 3.71 -1.81
C VAL A 76 -6.15 4.40 -2.94
N GLN A 77 -5.03 5.03 -2.60
CA GLN A 77 -3.97 5.34 -3.53
C GLN A 77 -3.11 4.09 -3.71
N GLY A 78 -3.42 3.36 -4.79
CA GLY A 78 -2.57 2.28 -5.28
C GLY A 78 -1.24 2.81 -5.81
N CYS A 79 -0.31 1.90 -6.07
CA CYS A 79 0.93 2.16 -6.77
C CYS A 79 0.85 1.74 -8.23
N GLU A 80 1.80 2.19 -9.05
CA GLU A 80 1.89 1.71 -10.43
C GLU A 80 2.31 0.23 -10.47
N ARG A 81 1.99 -0.48 -11.57
CA ARG A 81 2.22 -1.93 -11.66
C ARG A 81 3.65 -2.34 -11.34
N ASN A 82 4.62 -1.54 -11.74
CA ASN A 82 6.04 -1.86 -11.59
C ASN A 82 6.66 -1.25 -10.33
N CYS A 83 5.86 -0.61 -9.47
CA CYS A 83 6.35 -0.09 -8.20
C CYS A 83 6.56 -1.23 -7.21
N ALA A 84 7.73 -1.22 -6.60
CA ALA A 84 8.07 -2.05 -5.46
C ALA A 84 9.03 -1.26 -4.58
N TRP A 85 8.96 -1.51 -3.28
CA TRP A 85 9.84 -0.89 -2.32
C TRP A 85 10.67 -1.95 -1.60
N ALA A 86 11.95 -1.64 -1.42
CA ALA A 86 12.83 -2.41 -0.58
C ALA A 86 12.51 -2.13 0.90
N VAL A 87 12.41 -3.21 1.67
CA VAL A 87 12.28 -3.16 3.12
C VAL A 87 13.63 -3.39 3.76
N HIS A 88 13.98 -2.54 4.71
CA HIS A 88 15.19 -2.69 5.51
C HIS A 88 14.83 -2.98 6.96
N GLY A 89 15.39 -4.07 7.50
CA GLY A 89 15.14 -4.50 8.87
C GLY A 89 13.91 -5.41 9.02
N PRO A 90 13.42 -5.60 10.25
CA PRO A 90 12.30 -6.51 10.53
C PRO A 90 10.95 -5.95 10.04
N LEU A 91 10.02 -6.85 9.74
CA LEU A 91 8.64 -6.51 9.35
C LEU A 91 7.78 -6.13 10.56
N ASP A 92 8.14 -4.99 11.15
CA ASP A 92 7.49 -4.33 12.29
C ASP A 92 7.35 -2.83 12.00
N PHE A 93 6.12 -2.32 12.10
CA PHE A 93 5.80 -0.92 11.80
C PHE A 93 6.53 0.10 12.69
N SER A 94 6.96 -0.29 13.88
CA SER A 94 7.66 0.60 14.82
C SER A 94 9.08 0.96 14.39
N VAL A 95 9.69 0.14 13.52
CA VAL A 95 11.10 0.25 13.10
C VAL A 95 11.29 0.12 11.58
N LEU A 96 10.20 0.00 10.82
CA LEU A 96 10.23 -0.22 9.38
C LEU A 96 10.98 0.90 8.65
N THR A 97 11.82 0.54 7.69
CA THR A 97 12.46 1.50 6.77
C THR A 97 12.21 1.06 5.33
N ILE A 98 11.75 1.99 4.50
CA ILE A 98 11.26 1.75 3.13
C ILE A 98 12.00 2.65 2.15
N THR A 99 12.47 2.07 1.04
CA THR A 99 13.13 2.81 -0.05
C THR A 99 12.66 2.32 -1.42
N PRO A 100 12.47 3.18 -2.44
CA PRO A 100 12.62 4.65 -2.40
C PRO A 100 11.48 5.33 -1.63
N SER A 101 11.27 6.64 -1.79
CA SER A 101 10.08 7.29 -1.23
C SER A 101 8.79 6.67 -1.79
N ILE A 102 7.72 6.74 -1.00
CA ILE A 102 6.37 6.40 -1.42
C ILE A 102 5.80 7.66 -2.07
N ASP A 103 5.47 7.57 -3.35
CA ASP A 103 4.92 8.65 -4.15
C ASP A 103 3.38 8.70 -4.01
N GLY A 104 2.88 9.79 -3.43
CA GLY A 104 1.47 10.14 -3.46
C GLY A 104 1.17 10.85 -4.77
N SER A 105 0.32 10.26 -5.61
CA SER A 105 0.05 10.78 -6.97
C SER A 105 -0.47 12.23 -7.00
N LYS A 106 -0.54 12.83 -8.21
CA LYS A 106 -1.11 14.16 -8.51
C LYS A 106 -2.50 14.35 -7.88
N GLY A 107 -2.54 14.79 -6.63
CA GLY A 107 -3.79 14.95 -5.89
C GLY A 107 -3.65 15.48 -4.46
N GLY A 108 -2.45 15.84 -4.01
CA GLY A 108 -2.21 16.36 -2.66
C GLY A 108 -2.04 15.29 -1.57
N LEU A 109 -1.78 14.04 -1.97
CA LEU A 109 -1.45 12.97 -1.05
C LEU A 109 0.05 12.98 -0.74
N TRP A 110 0.42 12.40 0.39
CA TRP A 110 1.79 12.47 0.89
C TRP A 110 2.81 11.78 -0.03
N HIS A 111 3.88 12.49 -0.38
CA HIS A 111 5.07 11.92 -1.03
C HIS A 111 6.28 11.98 -0.10
N GLY A 112 6.69 10.86 0.50
CA GLY A 112 7.82 10.88 1.41
C GLY A 112 8.42 9.52 1.74
N PHE A 113 9.22 9.51 2.80
CA PHE A 113 10.01 8.35 3.23
C PHE A 113 9.46 7.77 4.53
N ILE A 114 9.64 6.47 4.69
CA ILE A 114 9.48 5.80 5.99
C ILE A 114 10.87 5.38 6.45
N THR A 115 11.31 5.86 7.60
CA THR A 115 12.64 5.57 8.15
C THR A 115 12.52 5.30 9.65
N ASN A 116 12.92 4.10 10.08
CA ASN A 116 12.81 3.63 11.46
C ASN A 116 11.41 3.89 12.08
N GLY A 117 10.37 3.52 11.34
CA GLY A 117 8.97 3.72 11.72
C GLY A 117 8.50 5.18 11.71
N GLN A 118 9.33 6.13 11.27
CA GLN A 118 8.97 7.56 11.16
C GLN A 118 8.53 7.92 9.75
N ILE A 119 7.49 8.75 9.66
CA ILE A 119 7.09 9.45 8.45
C ILE A 119 7.99 10.67 8.28
N VAL A 120 8.73 10.74 7.17
CA VAL A 120 9.73 11.78 6.90
C VAL A 120 9.49 12.42 5.53
N GLY A 121 9.53 13.75 5.45
CA GLY A 121 9.25 14.49 4.21
C GLY A 121 7.76 14.55 3.86
N GLY A 122 7.45 14.95 2.62
CA GLY A 122 6.08 15.20 2.15
C GLY A 122 5.82 16.66 1.84
N ILE A 123 5.84 17.02 0.55
CA ILE A 123 5.08 18.16 0.02
C ILE A 123 3.92 17.51 -0.76
N PRO A 124 2.66 17.96 -0.59
CA PRO A 124 1.53 17.52 -1.42
C PRO A 124 1.69 17.90 -2.91
#